data_AF-A0A484GHM5-F1
#
_entry.id   AF-A0A484GHM5-F1
#
_cell.length_a   1.000
_cell.length_b   1.000
_cell.length_c   1.000
_cell.angle_alpha   90.00
_cell.angle_beta   90.00
_cell.angle_gamma   90.00
#
_symmetry.space_group_name_H-M   'P 1'
#
loop_
_entity.id
_entity.type
_entity.pdbx_description
1 polymer ?
#
loop_
_entity_poly.entity_id
_entity_poly.type
_entity_poly.pdbx_seq_one_letter_code
_entity_poly.pdbx_strand_id
1 'polypeptide(L)'
;IPVVSVAGCPQGARRHSWAGPLASESSSFYLVPGGGGGVTEQTDASGWQLCFARQELALKMRIPIPLLQAHATALALPRPLVARTRVAAPYLLWTLLYWACERLPAPCLARAENAGACCLGLLDELGRVLKAGTMPHYFLSGQKLRAGDGAASLLGA
;
A
#
# COMPACT_ATOMS: atom_id res chain seq x y z
N ILE A 1 10.73 -15.92 -3.47
CA ILE A 1 10.72 -15.10 -4.70
C ILE A 1 12.15 -14.64 -4.92
N PRO A 2 12.80 -14.95 -6.06
CA PRO A 2 14.14 -14.42 -6.35
C PRO A 2 14.07 -12.91 -6.55
N VAL A 3 15.02 -12.18 -5.96
CA VAL A 3 15.05 -10.71 -6.00
C VAL A 3 16.48 -10.21 -6.21
N VAL A 4 16.61 -9.06 -6.86
CA VAL A 4 17.87 -8.31 -6.94
C VAL A 4 17.78 -7.14 -5.97
N SER A 5 18.73 -7.02 -5.04
CA SER A 5 18.79 -5.90 -4.10
C SER A 5 19.56 -4.74 -4.74
N VAL A 6 18.99 -3.54 -4.73
CA VAL A 6 19.60 -2.32 -5.26
C VAL A 6 19.71 -1.28 -4.14
N ALA A 7 20.93 -0.76 -3.93
CA ALA A 7 21.18 0.28 -2.94
C ALA A 7 20.71 1.66 -3.46
N GLY A 8 20.27 2.53 -2.53
CA GLY A 8 19.71 3.84 -2.85
C GLY A 8 18.20 3.80 -3.11
N CYS A 9 17.62 4.93 -3.54
CA CYS A 9 16.19 5.06 -3.84
C CYS A 9 15.94 5.25 -5.34
N PRO A 10 14.87 4.68 -5.90
CA PRO A 10 14.52 4.89 -7.30
C PRO A 10 14.05 6.33 -7.51
N GLN A 11 14.24 6.84 -8.73
CA GLN A 11 13.71 8.13 -9.13
C GLN A 11 12.18 8.14 -9.02
N GLY A 12 11.62 9.15 -8.36
CA GLY A 12 10.17 9.21 -8.06
C GLY A 12 9.75 8.49 -6.77
N ALA A 13 10.70 7.95 -5.98
CA ALA A 13 10.41 7.48 -4.64
C ALA A 13 9.94 8.62 -3.73
N ARG A 14 8.83 8.42 -3.03
CA ARG A 14 8.30 9.39 -2.06
C ARG A 14 9.04 9.30 -0.74
N ARG A 15 9.17 10.44 -0.06
CA ARG A 15 9.60 10.50 1.34
C ARG A 15 8.39 10.31 2.25
N HIS A 16 8.63 9.80 3.46
CA HIS A 16 7.59 9.46 4.44
C HIS A 16 7.69 10.37 5.67
N SER A 17 6.96 11.48 5.68
CA SER A 17 7.12 12.53 6.70
C SER A 17 6.76 12.05 8.10
N TRP A 18 5.66 11.30 8.22
CA TRP A 18 5.12 10.83 9.51
C TRP A 18 6.03 9.82 10.21
N ALA A 19 6.84 9.08 9.46
CA ALA A 19 7.66 8.02 10.02
C ALA A 19 8.98 8.55 10.59
N GLY A 20 9.37 9.80 10.30
CA GLY A 20 10.72 10.29 10.56
C GLY A 20 11.78 9.58 9.71
N PRO A 21 13.08 9.85 9.93
CA PRO A 21 14.15 9.26 9.13
C PRO A 21 14.20 7.73 9.29
N LEU A 22 14.17 7.02 8.17
CA LEU A 22 14.43 5.59 8.13
C LEU A 22 15.94 5.32 8.13
N ALA A 23 16.36 4.16 8.62
CA ALA A 23 17.77 3.76 8.54
C ALA A 23 18.22 3.72 7.07
N SER A 24 19.49 4.05 6.80
CA SER A 24 20.04 4.06 5.43
C SER A 24 19.84 2.70 4.73
N GLU A 25 19.99 1.61 5.47
CA GLU A 25 19.74 0.23 4.99
C GLU A 25 18.30 0.00 4.54
N SER A 26 17.33 0.73 5.11
CA SER A 26 15.93 0.66 4.70
C SER A 26 15.66 1.43 3.41
N SER A 27 16.59 2.24 2.90
CA SER A 27 16.39 3.02 1.67
C SER A 27 16.47 2.17 0.40
N SER A 28 17.14 1.01 0.45
CA SER A 28 17.28 0.07 -0.66
C SER A 28 15.94 -0.50 -1.13
N PHE A 29 15.86 -0.86 -2.40
CA PHE A 29 14.69 -1.52 -3.00
C PHE A 29 15.08 -2.84 -3.67
N TYR A 30 14.07 -3.65 -3.95
CA TYR A 30 14.24 -4.91 -4.67
C TYR A 30 13.69 -4.78 -6.09
N LEU A 31 14.36 -5.42 -7.04
CA LEU A 31 13.79 -5.73 -8.35
C LEU A 31 13.35 -7.18 -8.35
N VAL A 32 12.09 -7.40 -8.67
CA VAL A 32 11.46 -8.72 -8.77
C VAL A 32 11.14 -8.97 -10.24
N PRO A 33 11.38 -10.18 -10.78
CA PRO A 33 10.92 -10.50 -12.13
C PRO A 33 9.40 -10.36 -12.20
N GLY A 34 8.91 -9.48 -13.07
CA GLY A 34 7.49 -9.37 -13.37
C GLY A 34 7.07 -10.51 -14.28
N GLY A 35 6.00 -11.20 -13.93
CA GLY A 35 5.38 -12.18 -14.82
C GLY A 35 4.80 -11.46 -16.04
N GLY A 36 5.36 -11.73 -17.22
CA GLY A 36 4.84 -11.22 -18.48
C GLY A 36 3.52 -11.90 -18.83
N GLY A 37 2.47 -11.10 -18.95
CA GLY A 37 1.17 -11.47 -19.48
C GLY A 37 0.30 -10.22 -19.56
N GLY A 38 -0.15 -9.87 -20.78
CA GLY A 38 -1.39 -9.16 -21.15
C GLY A 38 -1.57 -7.63 -21.24
N VAL A 39 -1.47 -7.15 -22.49
CA VAL A 39 -2.34 -6.18 -23.20
C VAL A 39 -2.56 -4.78 -22.59
N THR A 40 -1.57 -3.91 -22.80
CA THR A 40 -1.77 -2.68 -23.58
C THR A 40 -0.42 -2.22 -24.10
N GLU A 41 -0.45 -1.66 -25.32
CA GLU A 41 0.68 -1.45 -26.22
C GLU A 41 1.91 -0.74 -25.61
N GLN A 42 3.06 -1.10 -26.19
CA GLN A 42 4.37 -0.44 -26.06
C GLN A 42 5.16 -0.69 -24.77
N THR A 43 5.96 -1.75 -24.73
CA THR A 43 7.44 -1.70 -24.90
C THR A 43 8.03 -3.04 -24.45
N ASP A 44 8.73 -3.71 -25.37
CA ASP A 44 9.61 -4.84 -25.11
C ASP A 44 10.62 -4.54 -23.99
N ALA A 45 10.54 -5.27 -22.88
CA ALA A 45 11.71 -5.72 -22.10
C ALA A 45 11.21 -6.61 -20.96
N SER A 46 11.97 -7.65 -20.65
CA SER A 46 11.88 -8.46 -19.42
C SER A 46 11.55 -7.60 -18.19
N GLY A 47 10.26 -7.59 -17.82
CA GLY A 47 9.70 -6.53 -16.97
C GLY A 47 10.06 -6.71 -15.51
N TRP A 48 11.12 -6.08 -15.04
CA TRP A 48 11.42 -6.02 -13.61
C TRP A 48 10.43 -5.08 -12.89
N GLN A 49 9.91 -5.52 -11.75
CA GLN A 49 9.03 -4.73 -10.89
C GLN A 49 9.79 -4.23 -9.65
N LEU A 50 9.53 -2.98 -9.27
CA LEU A 50 10.05 -2.41 -8.03
C LEU A 50 9.29 -2.98 -6.83
N CYS A 51 10.03 -3.37 -5.80
CA CYS A 51 9.49 -3.88 -4.55
C CYS A 51 10.14 -3.15 -3.37
N PHE A 52 9.29 -2.53 -2.55
CA PHE A 52 9.69 -1.73 -1.38
C PHE A 52 9.54 -2.49 -0.07
N ALA A 53 9.59 -3.83 -0.08
CA ALA A 53 9.32 -4.67 1.09
C ALA A 53 10.13 -4.28 2.34
N ARG A 54 11.39 -3.84 2.18
CA ARG A 54 12.22 -3.39 3.31
C ARG A 54 11.71 -2.07 3.91
N GLN A 55 11.35 -1.10 3.06
CA GLN A 55 10.72 0.15 3.49
C GLN A 55 9.36 -0.10 4.12
N GLU A 56 8.53 -0.94 3.50
CA GLU A 56 7.23 -1.34 4.05
C GLU A 56 7.37 -1.96 5.44
N LEU A 57 8.33 -2.87 5.64
CA LEU A 57 8.58 -3.47 6.94
C LEU A 57 8.99 -2.41 7.97
N ALA A 58 9.91 -1.51 7.61
CA ALA A 58 10.37 -0.44 8.50
C ALA A 58 9.24 0.54 8.87
N LEU A 59 8.37 0.87 7.91
CA LEU A 59 7.19 1.71 8.15
C LEU A 59 6.16 1.01 9.02
N LYS A 60 5.87 -0.28 8.79
CA LYS A 60 4.91 -1.06 9.57
C LYS A 60 5.23 -1.04 11.06
N MET A 61 6.51 -1.08 11.42
CA MET A 61 6.96 -1.01 12.81
C MET A 61 6.73 0.35 13.49
N ARG A 62 6.41 1.40 12.71
CA ARG A 62 6.20 2.78 13.21
C ARG A 62 4.73 3.19 13.22
N ILE A 63 3.82 2.32 12.77
CA ILE A 63 2.41 2.69 12.64
C ILE A 63 1.78 2.87 14.04
N PRO A 64 1.07 3.98 14.28
CA PRO A 64 0.38 4.21 15.54
C PRO A 64 -0.64 3.13 15.87
N ILE A 65 -0.71 2.76 17.15
CA ILE A 65 -1.61 1.71 17.66
C ILE A 65 -3.08 1.89 17.23
N PRO A 66 -3.69 3.10 17.28
CA PRO A 66 -5.10 3.25 16.91
C PRO A 66 -5.36 2.88 15.44
N LEU A 67 -4.39 3.14 14.56
CA LEU A 67 -4.46 2.76 13.14
C LEU A 67 -4.26 1.26 12.95
N LEU A 68 -3.35 0.62 13.70
CA LEU A 68 -3.19 -0.85 13.65
C LEU A 68 -4.46 -1.57 14.10
N GLN A 69 -5.11 -1.09 15.17
CA GLN A 69 -6.40 -1.61 15.65
C GLN A 69 -7.48 -1.42 14.59
N ALA A 70 -7.59 -0.21 14.04
CA ALA A 70 -8.53 0.10 12.96
C ALA A 70 -8.33 -0.79 11.72
N HIS A 71 -7.08 -1.06 11.34
CA HIS A 71 -6.73 -1.94 10.23
C HIS A 71 -7.13 -3.40 10.51
N ALA A 72 -6.84 -3.93 11.70
CA ALA A 72 -7.24 -5.27 12.09
C ALA A 72 -8.76 -5.44 12.08
N THR A 73 -9.50 -4.46 12.61
CA THR A 73 -10.96 -4.43 12.55
C THR A 73 -11.47 -4.35 11.10
N ALA A 74 -10.89 -3.45 10.29
CA ALA A 74 -11.24 -3.31 8.89
C ALA A 74 -10.92 -4.55 8.05
N LEU A 75 -9.97 -5.40 8.46
CA LEU A 75 -9.71 -6.72 7.87
C LEU A 75 -10.64 -7.83 8.37
N ALA A 76 -11.22 -7.68 9.57
CA ALA A 76 -12.12 -8.66 10.16
C ALA A 76 -13.58 -8.48 9.68
N LEU A 77 -14.02 -7.22 9.53
CA LEU A 77 -15.33 -6.85 8.98
C LEU A 77 -15.66 -7.40 7.58
N PRO A 78 -14.71 -7.56 6.63
CA PRO A 78 -15.04 -7.89 5.26
C PRO A 78 -15.13 -9.39 4.97
N ARG A 79 -15.02 -10.33 5.91
CA ARG A 79 -15.06 -11.76 5.52
C ARG A 79 -16.34 -12.17 4.75
N PRO A 80 -17.54 -11.65 5.06
CA PRO A 80 -18.72 -11.86 4.22
C PRO A 80 -18.80 -10.93 2.98
N LEU A 81 -18.27 -9.70 3.06
CA LEU A 81 -18.39 -8.67 2.01
C LEU A 81 -17.32 -8.79 0.91
N VAL A 82 -16.12 -9.25 1.27
CA VAL A 82 -14.95 -9.43 0.39
C VAL A 82 -14.85 -10.85 -0.15
N ALA A 83 -15.56 -11.83 0.40
CA ALA A 83 -15.68 -13.17 -0.22
C ALA A 83 -16.19 -13.12 -1.67
N ARG A 84 -16.89 -12.04 -2.06
CA ARG A 84 -17.35 -11.80 -3.43
C ARG A 84 -16.43 -10.90 -4.25
N THR A 85 -15.47 -10.22 -3.63
CA THR A 85 -14.53 -9.33 -4.32
C THR A 85 -13.17 -9.99 -4.33
N ARG A 86 -12.72 -10.50 -5.50
CA ARG A 86 -11.36 -11.06 -5.69
C ARG A 86 -10.27 -9.95 -5.69
N VAL A 87 -10.43 -8.95 -4.84
CA VAL A 87 -9.62 -7.74 -4.80
C VAL A 87 -8.41 -8.00 -3.90
N ALA A 88 -7.27 -7.42 -4.27
CA ALA A 88 -6.07 -7.28 -3.44
C ALA A 88 -6.31 -6.38 -2.19
N ALA A 89 -7.41 -6.60 -1.46
CA ALA A 89 -7.88 -5.81 -0.35
C ALA A 89 -6.83 -5.64 0.76
N PRO A 90 -5.99 -6.64 1.10
CA PRO A 90 -4.96 -6.45 2.13
C PRO A 90 -3.92 -5.39 1.75
N TYR A 91 -3.41 -5.41 0.51
CA TYR A 91 -2.40 -4.43 0.07
C TYR A 91 -2.98 -3.03 -0.07
N LEU A 92 -4.24 -2.93 -0.55
CA LEU A 92 -4.95 -1.66 -0.61
C LEU A 92 -5.16 -1.06 0.79
N LEU A 93 -5.57 -1.88 1.77
CA LEU A 93 -5.74 -1.44 3.15
C LEU A 93 -4.42 -1.00 3.79
N TRP A 94 -3.30 -1.70 3.54
CA TRP A 94 -1.98 -1.26 3.99
C TRP A 94 -1.58 0.08 3.35
N THR A 95 -1.87 0.25 2.06
CA THR A 95 -1.59 1.49 1.34
C THR A 95 -2.39 2.67 1.90
N LEU A 96 -3.69 2.46 2.17
CA LEU A 96 -4.55 3.43 2.85
C LEU A 96 -4.03 3.78 4.25
N LEU A 97 -3.55 2.78 4.99
CA LEU A 97 -2.98 2.99 6.32
C LEU A 97 -1.79 3.94 6.28
N TYR A 98 -0.88 3.77 5.32
CA TYR A 98 0.25 4.66 5.14
C TYR A 98 -0.19 6.09 4.75
N TRP A 99 -1.20 6.22 3.88
CA TRP A 99 -1.78 7.52 3.55
C TRP A 99 -2.48 8.18 4.74
N ALA A 100 -3.14 7.40 5.60
CA ALA A 100 -3.74 7.89 6.82
C ALA A 100 -2.68 8.45 7.78
N CYS A 101 -1.53 7.78 7.92
CA CYS A 101 -0.42 8.30 8.72
C CYS A 101 0.13 9.65 8.21
N GLU A 102 0.16 9.86 6.88
CA GLU A 102 0.59 11.16 6.31
C GLU A 102 -0.43 12.29 6.53
N ARG A 103 -1.73 11.96 6.62
CA ARG A 103 -2.82 12.96 6.60
C ARG A 103 -3.39 13.28 7.98
N LEU A 104 -3.37 12.32 8.89
CA LEU A 104 -4.00 12.48 10.20
C LEU A 104 -3.08 13.27 11.15
N PRO A 105 -3.64 14.22 11.93
CA PRO A 105 -2.90 14.90 12.96
C PRO A 105 -2.35 13.95 14.02
N ALA A 106 -1.15 14.22 14.54
CA ALA A 106 -0.52 13.41 15.60
C ALA A 106 -1.43 13.17 16.83
N PRO A 107 -2.24 14.15 17.32
CA PRO A 107 -3.17 13.90 18.42
C PRO A 107 -4.22 12.83 18.13
N CYS A 108 -4.67 12.72 16.87
CA CYS A 108 -5.61 11.67 16.46
C CYS A 108 -4.96 10.29 16.54
N LEU A 109 -3.67 10.22 16.20
CA LEU A 109 -2.88 8.99 16.16
C LEU A 109 -2.33 8.57 17.53
N ALA A 110 -2.30 9.48 18.51
CA ALA A 110 -1.74 9.23 19.84
C ALA A 110 -2.71 8.48 20.79
N ARG A 111 -4.03 8.55 20.56
CA ARG A 111 -5.04 8.05 21.50
C ARG A 111 -5.77 6.82 20.96
N ALA A 112 -5.74 5.72 21.70
CA ALA A 112 -6.42 4.47 21.35
C ALA A 112 -7.94 4.63 21.19
N GLU A 113 -8.55 5.57 21.91
CA GLU A 113 -9.98 5.90 21.80
C GLU A 113 -10.40 6.28 20.37
N ASN A 114 -9.47 6.81 19.58
CA ASN A 114 -9.74 7.20 18.20
C ASN A 114 -9.76 6.02 17.23
N ALA A 115 -9.44 4.79 17.67
CA ALA A 115 -9.39 3.61 16.80
C ALA A 115 -10.71 3.37 16.05
N GLY A 116 -11.86 3.62 16.69
CA GLY A 116 -13.17 3.51 16.04
C GLY A 116 -13.34 4.51 14.89
N ALA A 117 -13.02 5.78 15.14
CA ALA A 117 -13.07 6.83 14.11
C ALA A 117 -12.09 6.56 12.96
N CYS A 118 -10.88 6.11 13.29
CA CYS A 118 -9.88 5.66 12.31
C CYS A 118 -10.41 4.50 11.45
N CYS A 119 -11.10 3.52 12.05
CA CYS A 119 -11.64 2.37 11.33
C CYS A 119 -12.72 2.80 10.33
N LEU A 120 -13.67 3.65 10.78
CA LEU A 120 -14.71 4.20 9.90
C LEU A 120 -14.10 5.00 8.74
N GLY A 121 -13.07 5.81 9.01
CA GLY A 121 -12.35 6.56 7.99
C GLY A 121 -11.66 5.66 6.96
N LEU A 122 -10.98 4.60 7.41
CA LEU A 122 -10.34 3.63 6.51
C LEU A 122 -11.36 2.91 5.60
N LEU A 123 -12.52 2.53 6.15
CA LEU A 123 -13.57 1.88 5.37
C LEU A 123 -14.22 2.83 4.35
N ASP A 124 -14.44 4.08 4.72
CA ASP A 124 -14.96 5.12 3.84
C ASP A 124 -13.98 5.39 2.68
N GLU A 125 -12.68 5.50 2.95
CA GLU A 125 -11.66 5.64 1.91
C GLU A 125 -11.55 4.41 1.02
N LEU A 126 -11.62 3.20 1.59
CA LEU A 126 -11.67 1.97 0.80
C LEU A 126 -12.87 1.98 -0.15
N GLY A 127 -14.04 2.42 0.33
CA GLY A 127 -15.23 2.57 -0.51
C GLY A 127 -15.03 3.56 -1.65
N ARG A 128 -14.36 4.70 -1.42
CA ARG A 128 -14.01 5.67 -2.48
C ARG A 128 -13.04 5.07 -3.50
N VAL A 129 -12.00 4.37 -3.04
CA VAL A 129 -11.00 3.72 -3.91
C VAL A 129 -11.64 2.66 -4.79
N LEU A 130 -12.51 1.83 -4.21
CA LEU A 130 -13.24 0.81 -4.96
C LEU A 130 -14.17 1.42 -6.01
N LYS A 131 -14.85 2.53 -5.70
CA LYS A 131 -15.68 3.27 -6.67
C LYS A 131 -14.85 3.92 -7.78
N ALA A 132 -13.67 4.46 -7.45
CA ALA A 132 -12.78 5.10 -8.41
C ALA A 132 -11.98 4.11 -9.27
N GLY A 133 -11.93 2.82 -8.88
CA GLY A 133 -11.19 1.77 -9.56
C GLY A 133 -9.66 1.90 -9.49
N THR A 134 -9.15 2.98 -8.88
CA THR A 134 -7.71 3.27 -8.79
C THR A 134 -7.35 3.99 -7.49
N MET A 135 -6.10 3.83 -7.05
CA MET A 135 -5.52 4.51 -5.88
C MET A 135 -4.06 4.88 -6.15
N PRO A 136 -3.56 6.04 -5.71
CA PRO A 136 -2.14 6.38 -5.82
C PRO A 136 -1.23 5.37 -5.10
N HIS A 137 -0.13 4.97 -5.75
CA HIS A 137 0.90 4.15 -5.13
C HIS A 137 1.59 4.94 -4.01
N TYR A 138 1.79 4.34 -2.84
CA TYR A 138 2.33 5.08 -1.69
C TYR A 138 3.81 5.45 -1.85
N PHE A 139 4.63 4.52 -2.38
CA PHE A 139 6.08 4.70 -2.52
C PHE A 139 6.51 5.42 -3.81
N LEU A 140 5.67 5.45 -4.85
CA LEU A 140 6.06 5.94 -6.18
C LEU A 140 5.12 7.07 -6.59
N SER A 141 5.67 8.26 -6.78
CA SER A 141 4.90 9.40 -7.28
C SER A 141 4.43 9.15 -8.72
N GLY A 142 3.15 9.42 -9.00
CA GLY A 142 2.58 9.31 -10.35
C GLY A 142 2.11 7.90 -10.73
N GLN A 143 2.46 6.87 -9.96
CA GLN A 143 1.98 5.51 -10.17
C GLN A 143 0.64 5.27 -9.47
N LYS A 144 -0.20 4.39 -10.04
CA LYS A 144 -1.52 4.04 -9.50
C LYS A 144 -1.68 2.53 -9.38
N LEU A 145 -2.27 2.10 -8.27
CA LEU A 145 -2.78 0.76 -8.02
C LEU A 145 -4.21 0.65 -8.54
N ARG A 146 -4.57 -0.49 -9.16
CA ARG A 146 -5.96 -0.78 -9.57
C ARG A 146 -6.73 -1.43 -8.41
N ALA A 147 -8.00 -1.09 -8.26
CA ALA A 147 -8.91 -1.65 -7.25
C ALA A 147 -10.22 -2.12 -7.95
N GLY A 148 -10.73 -3.33 -7.66
CA GLY A 148 -11.96 -3.89 -8.27
C GLY A 148 -11.80 -5.30 -8.85
N ASP A 149 -12.77 -5.82 -9.63
CA ASP A 149 -12.69 -7.16 -10.25
C ASP A 149 -11.57 -7.31 -11.28
N GLY A 150 -10.95 -6.21 -11.69
CA GLY A 150 -9.67 -6.18 -12.42
C GLY A 150 -8.43 -6.02 -11.52
N ALA A 151 -8.59 -6.00 -10.19
CA ALA A 151 -7.49 -5.97 -9.21
C ALA A 151 -6.92 -7.36 -8.91
N ALA A 152 -7.41 -8.38 -9.62
CA ALA A 152 -6.56 -9.52 -9.96
C ALA A 152 -5.25 -9.04 -10.60
N SER A 153 -5.16 -7.82 -11.15
CA SER A 153 -3.92 -7.25 -11.71
C SER A 153 -3.00 -6.52 -10.74
N LEU A 154 -2.60 -7.21 -9.66
CA LEU A 154 -1.15 -7.43 -9.44
C LEU A 154 -0.67 -8.75 -10.10
N LEU A 155 -1.56 -9.41 -10.86
CA LEU A 155 -1.30 -10.30 -11.99
C LEU A 155 -1.68 -9.53 -13.29
N GLY A 156 -0.70 -8.91 -13.95
CA GLY A 156 -0.84 -8.76 -15.41
C GLY A 156 -0.99 -10.19 -15.96
N ALA A 157 -2.16 -10.57 -16.46
CA ALA A 157 -2.78 -10.26 -17.75
C ALA A 157 -2.44 -11.33 -18.80
#